data_AF-A0A2V2C3K5-F1
#
_entry.id   AF-A0A2V2C3K5-F1
#
_cell.length_a   1.000
_cell.length_b   1.000
_cell.length_c   1.000
_cell.angle_alpha   90.00
_cell.angle_beta   90.00
_cell.angle_gamma   90.00
#
_symmetry.space_group_name_H-M   'P 1'
#
loop_
_entity.id
_entity.type
_entity.pdbx_description
1 polymer ?
#
loop_
_entity_poly.entity_id
_entity_poly.type
_entity_poly.pdbx_seq_one_letter_code
_entity_poly.pdbx_strand_id
1 'polypeptide(L)'
;MKKFLKILMFALAGAALAACSGDDEKKNTKLLTFHVANDRTLSSGLTRKNVTMPFSGFTVLMNEDQFMYTGDIKKIDLAQVTLIDGPITGFLFTCNDRGKRRLMQSTAANMGGYIVVMYGGEPIALRKIDSVISDGALFAHIEIPKDRDVAKFYEELSKSVDTVEEIKKEKNEGSTLSW
;
A
#
# COMPACT_ATOMS: atom_id res chain seq x y z
N MET A 1 -51.13 22.01 -22.86
CA MET A 1 -50.19 20.87 -22.73
C MET A 1 -48.77 21.22 -23.24
N LYS A 2 -48.15 22.33 -22.80
CA LYS A 2 -46.77 22.72 -23.21
C LYS A 2 -45.85 23.13 -22.05
N LYS A 3 -46.38 23.22 -20.82
CA LYS A 3 -45.63 23.64 -19.64
C LYS A 3 -45.07 22.48 -18.80
N PHE A 4 -45.67 21.29 -18.86
CA PHE A 4 -45.19 20.11 -18.14
C PHE A 4 -43.97 19.43 -18.80
N LEU A 5 -43.81 19.57 -20.12
CA LEU A 5 -42.68 18.96 -20.84
C LEU A 5 -41.34 19.65 -20.55
N LYS A 6 -41.35 20.93 -20.17
CA LYS A 6 -40.13 21.69 -19.83
C LYS A 6 -39.57 21.34 -18.45
N ILE A 7 -40.42 20.89 -17.53
CA ILE A 7 -40.00 20.54 -16.16
C ILE A 7 -39.31 19.17 -16.14
N LEU A 8 -39.76 18.22 -16.97
CA LEU A 8 -39.14 16.90 -17.06
C LEU A 8 -37.73 16.95 -17.67
N MET A 9 -37.47 17.88 -18.59
CA MET A 9 -36.15 18.03 -19.23
C MET A 9 -35.08 18.64 -18.32
N PHE A 10 -35.47 19.42 -17.31
CA PHE A 10 -34.52 20.00 -16.35
C PHE A 10 -34.14 19.01 -15.23
N ALA A 11 -35.01 18.04 -14.92
CA ALA A 11 -34.72 17.01 -13.92
C ALA A 11 -33.69 15.97 -14.41
N LEU A 12 -33.67 15.67 -15.72
CA LEU A 12 -32.69 14.73 -16.30
C LEU A 12 -31.27 15.30 -16.38
N ALA A 13 -31.13 16.63 -16.54
CA ALA A 13 -29.83 17.29 -16.56
C ALA A 13 -29.20 17.41 -15.16
N GLY A 14 -30.02 17.50 -14.10
CA GLY A 14 -29.53 17.50 -12.71
C GLY A 14 -29.03 16.13 -12.24
N ALA A 15 -29.61 15.04 -12.74
CA ALA A 15 -29.20 13.68 -12.39
C ALA A 15 -27.88 13.24 -13.06
N ALA A 16 -27.51 13.85 -14.18
CA ALA A 16 -26.26 13.54 -14.90
C ALA A 16 -25.00 14.10 -14.20
N LEU A 17 -25.13 15.13 -13.36
CA LEU A 17 -24.00 15.73 -12.63
C LEU A 17 -23.66 15.02 -11.31
N ALA A 18 -24.57 14.21 -10.77
CA ALA A 18 -24.33 13.43 -9.55
C ALA A 18 -23.68 12.06 -9.82
N ALA A 19 -23.58 11.65 -11.10
CA ALA A 19 -23.03 10.34 -11.48
C ALA A 19 -21.52 10.34 -11.78
N CYS A 20 -20.86 11.50 -11.78
CA CYS A 20 -19.43 11.62 -12.08
C CYS A 20 -18.52 11.83 -10.86
N SER A 21 -19.04 11.82 -9.63
CA SER A 21 -18.21 12.03 -8.44
C SER A 21 -17.57 10.75 -7.88
N GLY A 22 -17.91 9.57 -8.42
CA GLY A 22 -17.36 8.29 -7.96
C GLY A 22 -15.99 7.95 -8.56
N ASP A 23 -15.63 8.54 -9.70
CA ASP A 23 -14.40 8.19 -10.45
C ASP A 23 -13.15 8.92 -9.96
N ASP A 24 -13.30 10.05 -9.27
CA ASP A 24 -12.17 10.88 -8.83
C ASP A 24 -11.44 10.31 -7.61
N GLU A 25 -12.12 9.57 -6.72
CA GLU A 25 -11.47 8.86 -5.61
C GLU A 25 -10.58 7.69 -6.10
N LYS A 26 -11.02 6.96 -7.14
CA LYS A 26 -10.24 5.86 -7.75
C LYS A 26 -8.95 6.35 -8.42
N LYS A 27 -8.88 7.62 -8.87
CA LYS A 27 -7.68 8.19 -9.51
C LYS A 27 -6.64 8.75 -8.53
N ASN A 28 -7.05 9.14 -7.32
CA ASN A 28 -6.17 9.68 -6.28
C ASN A 28 -5.83 8.66 -5.17
N THR A 29 -6.07 7.38 -5.40
CA THR A 29 -5.73 6.33 -4.43
C THR A 29 -4.21 6.27 -4.24
N LYS A 30 -3.73 6.66 -3.04
CA LYS A 30 -2.34 6.49 -2.66
C LYS A 30 -2.01 5.00 -2.64
N LEU A 31 -0.90 4.62 -3.29
CA LEU A 31 -0.50 3.22 -3.39
C LEU A 31 0.61 2.88 -2.40
N LEU A 32 0.59 1.61 -1.98
CA LEU A 32 1.67 0.95 -1.28
C LEU A 32 2.72 0.48 -2.28
N THR A 33 3.98 0.68 -1.93
CA THR A 33 5.12 0.12 -2.65
C THR A 33 6.14 -0.39 -1.65
N PHE A 34 6.77 -1.52 -1.96
CA PHE A 34 7.73 -2.19 -1.09
C PHE A 34 9.07 -2.25 -1.77
N HIS A 35 10.10 -1.80 -1.06
CA HIS A 35 11.43 -1.60 -1.60
C HIS A 35 12.45 -2.31 -0.73
N VAL A 36 13.52 -2.80 -1.36
CA VAL A 36 14.68 -3.31 -0.62
C VAL A 36 15.61 -2.14 -0.30
N ALA A 37 16.16 -2.14 0.91
CA ALA A 37 17.17 -1.18 1.33
C ALA A 37 18.29 -1.86 2.13
N ASN A 38 19.44 -1.19 2.23
CA ASN A 38 20.56 -1.63 3.05
C ASN A 38 21.07 -0.48 3.93
N ASP A 39 21.77 -0.82 5.02
CA ASP A 39 22.43 0.13 5.92
C ASP A 39 23.77 0.67 5.37
N ARG A 40 24.30 0.04 4.32
CA ARG A 40 25.60 0.40 3.71
C ARG A 40 25.46 1.59 2.77
N THR A 41 26.20 2.65 3.06
CA THR A 41 26.30 3.90 2.29
C THR A 41 27.13 3.82 1.01
N LEU A 42 27.53 2.62 0.55
CA LEU A 42 28.28 2.46 -0.69
C LEU A 42 27.34 2.66 -1.90
N SER A 43 27.18 3.92 -2.30
CA SER A 43 26.44 4.36 -3.46
C SER A 43 27.14 3.96 -4.76
N SER A 44 26.95 2.73 -5.22
CA SER A 44 27.47 2.28 -6.52
C SER A 44 26.38 2.00 -7.56
N GLY A 45 25.10 2.23 -7.25
CA GLY A 45 23.98 2.00 -8.18
C GLY A 45 23.22 3.29 -8.51
N LEU A 46 22.92 3.48 -9.80
CA LEU A 46 22.16 4.63 -10.34
C LEU A 46 20.70 4.71 -9.85
N THR A 47 20.16 3.64 -9.25
CA THR A 47 18.74 3.52 -8.83
C THR A 47 18.59 3.36 -7.31
N ARG A 48 19.37 4.14 -6.54
CA ARG A 48 19.29 4.12 -5.07
C ARG A 48 19.20 5.51 -4.48
N LYS A 49 18.44 5.65 -3.41
CA LYS A 49 18.31 6.91 -2.66
C LYS A 49 18.32 6.68 -1.16
N ASN A 50 18.82 7.67 -0.42
CA ASN A 50 18.71 7.67 1.03
C ASN A 50 17.27 7.98 1.43
N VAL A 51 16.71 7.15 2.32
CA VAL A 51 15.38 7.35 2.90
C VAL A 51 15.53 7.33 4.41
N THR A 52 15.04 8.38 5.07
CA THR A 52 15.03 8.50 6.53
C THR A 52 13.64 8.20 7.05
N MET A 53 13.55 7.28 8.01
CA MET A 53 12.29 6.94 8.65
C MET A 53 11.82 8.07 9.58
N PRO A 54 10.53 8.44 9.55
CA PRO A 54 10.06 9.66 10.19
C PRO A 54 9.94 9.55 11.73
N PHE A 55 9.85 8.34 12.30
CA PHE A 55 9.77 8.17 13.75
C PHE A 55 11.14 7.87 14.38
N SER A 56 11.84 6.87 13.88
CA SER A 56 13.15 6.48 14.43
C SER A 56 14.30 7.36 13.98
N GLY A 57 14.14 8.10 12.87
CA GLY A 57 15.24 8.82 12.22
C GLY A 57 16.26 7.91 11.55
N PHE A 58 16.03 6.60 11.49
CA PHE A 58 16.94 5.65 10.88
C PHE A 58 17.00 5.85 9.36
N THR A 59 18.22 5.97 8.82
CA THR A 59 18.44 6.18 7.38
C THR A 59 18.91 4.90 6.71
N VAL A 60 18.28 4.56 5.60
CA VAL A 60 18.65 3.41 4.76
C VAL A 60 18.89 3.86 3.32
N LEU A 61 19.78 3.15 2.61
CA LEU A 61 19.97 3.29 1.18
C LEU A 61 18.99 2.34 0.46
N MET A 62 17.89 2.88 -0.03
CA MET A 62 16.77 2.15 -0.63
C MET A 62 16.93 2.07 -2.16
N ASN A 63 16.67 0.91 -2.75
CA ASN A 63 16.49 0.76 -4.20
C ASN A 63 15.19 1.47 -4.61
N GLU A 64 15.20 2.18 -5.73
CA GLU A 64 14.00 2.85 -6.24
C GLU A 64 13.00 1.88 -6.90
N ASP A 65 13.50 0.73 -7.35
CA ASP A 65 12.67 -0.33 -7.91
C ASP A 65 11.90 -1.06 -6.80
N GLN A 66 10.57 -0.98 -6.87
CA GLN A 66 9.69 -1.73 -5.98
C GLN A 66 9.64 -3.22 -6.40
N PHE A 67 9.68 -4.12 -5.42
CA PHE A 67 9.48 -5.56 -5.69
C PHE A 67 8.02 -6.00 -5.50
N MET A 68 7.24 -5.21 -4.75
CA MET A 68 5.81 -5.42 -4.51
C MET A 68 5.07 -4.08 -4.45
N TYR A 69 3.75 -4.13 -4.62
CA TYR A 69 2.85 -2.96 -4.56
C TYR A 69 1.47 -3.32 -4.01
N THR A 70 0.55 -2.37 -3.88
CA THR A 70 -0.81 -2.60 -3.33
C THR A 70 -1.51 -3.83 -3.93
N GLY A 71 -1.39 -4.05 -5.24
CA GLY A 71 -2.01 -5.20 -5.91
C GLY A 71 -1.40 -6.57 -5.55
N ASP A 72 -0.36 -6.63 -4.74
CA ASP A 72 0.21 -7.86 -4.17
C ASP A 72 -0.33 -8.17 -2.76
N ILE A 73 -1.11 -7.25 -2.18
CA ILE A 73 -1.63 -7.31 -0.83
C ILE A 73 -3.11 -7.70 -0.86
N LYS A 74 -3.47 -8.68 -0.04
CA LYS A 74 -4.85 -9.14 0.17
C LYS A 74 -5.52 -8.40 1.32
N LYS A 75 -4.78 -8.10 2.38
CA LYS A 75 -5.27 -7.48 3.61
C LYS A 75 -4.14 -6.82 4.38
N ILE A 76 -4.46 -5.78 5.14
CA ILE A 76 -3.59 -5.19 6.15
C ILE A 76 -4.31 -5.22 7.49
N ASP A 77 -3.59 -5.59 8.54
CA ASP A 77 -4.05 -5.50 9.93
C ASP A 77 -3.07 -4.65 10.75
N LEU A 78 -3.59 -4.00 11.79
CA LEU A 78 -2.74 -3.45 12.85
C LEU A 78 -2.45 -4.57 13.85
N ALA A 79 -1.17 -4.89 14.05
CA ALA A 79 -0.74 -5.97 14.93
C ALA A 79 0.21 -5.46 16.00
N GLN A 80 0.16 -6.09 17.18
CA GLN A 80 1.10 -5.86 18.26
C GLN A 80 1.83 -7.17 18.56
N VAL A 81 3.16 -7.10 18.57
CA VAL A 81 4.02 -8.22 18.94
C VAL A 81 4.71 -7.88 20.25
N THR A 82 4.53 -8.72 21.26
CA THR A 82 5.21 -8.57 22.55
C THR A 82 6.61 -9.17 22.45
N LEU A 83 7.62 -8.30 22.47
CA LEU A 83 9.02 -8.71 22.64
C LEU A 83 9.41 -8.66 24.11
N ILE A 84 10.61 -9.16 24.42
CA ILE A 84 11.19 -9.11 25.77
C ILE A 84 11.27 -7.66 26.28
N ASP A 85 11.63 -6.72 25.39
CA ASP A 85 11.82 -5.30 25.72
C ASP A 85 10.52 -4.48 25.68
N GLY A 86 9.38 -5.12 25.41
CA GLY A 86 8.06 -4.50 25.36
C GLY A 86 7.30 -4.76 24.06
N PRO A 87 6.04 -4.29 23.98
CA PRO A 87 5.22 -4.44 22.79
C PRO A 87 5.67 -3.52 21.66
N ILE A 88 5.72 -4.05 20.44
CA ILE A 88 5.93 -3.29 19.21
C ILE A 88 4.66 -3.38 18.37
N THR A 89 4.14 -2.23 17.96
CA THR A 89 3.01 -2.12 17.05
C THR A 89 3.51 -1.99 15.61
N GLY A 90 2.94 -2.76 14.70
CA GLY A 90 3.30 -2.76 13.29
C GLY A 90 2.12 -3.06 12.39
N PHE A 91 2.36 -2.94 11.08
CA PHE A 91 1.42 -3.41 10.08
C PHE A 91 1.70 -4.87 9.75
N LEU A 92 0.66 -5.69 9.74
CA LEU A 92 0.69 -7.04 9.23
C LEU A 92 0.06 -7.07 7.83
N PHE A 93 0.91 -7.18 6.82
CA PHE A 93 0.49 -7.32 5.43
C PHE A 93 0.32 -8.79 5.09
N THR A 94 -0.90 -9.18 4.71
CA THR A 94 -1.19 -10.50 4.15
C THR A 94 -1.13 -10.40 2.63
N CYS A 95 -0.22 -11.14 2.00
CA CYS A 95 -0.03 -11.13 0.56
C CYS A 95 -1.01 -12.07 -0.15
N ASN A 96 -1.31 -11.80 -1.42
CA ASN A 96 -1.89 -12.79 -2.33
C ASN A 96 -0.81 -13.74 -2.90
N ASP A 97 -1.20 -14.73 -3.71
CA ASP A 97 -0.25 -15.74 -4.23
C ASP A 97 0.90 -15.15 -5.05
N ARG A 98 0.67 -14.03 -5.75
CA ARG A 98 1.72 -13.34 -6.49
C ARG A 98 2.65 -12.59 -5.53
N GLY A 99 2.09 -11.87 -4.56
CA GLY A 99 2.85 -11.19 -3.52
C GLY A 99 3.68 -12.15 -2.67
N LYS A 100 3.13 -13.29 -2.27
CA LYS A 100 3.82 -14.33 -1.50
C LYS A 100 5.10 -14.81 -2.19
N ARG A 101 5.04 -15.09 -3.50
CA ARG A 101 6.22 -15.49 -4.29
C ARG A 101 7.27 -14.39 -4.36
N ARG A 102 6.85 -13.14 -4.61
CA ARG A 102 7.73 -11.96 -4.69
C ARG A 102 8.41 -11.68 -3.35
N LEU A 103 7.66 -11.75 -2.25
CA LEU A 103 8.17 -11.57 -0.90
C LEU A 103 9.24 -12.62 -0.55
N MET A 104 8.96 -13.89 -0.84
CA MET A 104 9.92 -14.98 -0.63
C MET A 104 11.20 -14.77 -1.43
N GLN A 105 11.08 -14.44 -2.72
CA GLN A 105 12.25 -14.21 -3.59
C GLN A 105 13.07 -13.01 -3.13
N SER A 106 12.41 -11.90 -2.80
CA SER A 106 13.06 -10.66 -2.37
C SER A 106 13.78 -10.84 -1.04
N THR A 107 13.14 -11.49 -0.05
CA THR A 107 13.75 -11.73 1.27
C THR A 107 14.89 -12.74 1.21
N ALA A 108 14.80 -13.77 0.36
CA ALA A 108 15.90 -14.70 0.13
C ALA A 108 17.12 -14.04 -0.50
N ALA A 109 16.92 -13.13 -1.46
CA ALA A 109 18.01 -12.47 -2.17
C ALA A 109 18.68 -11.33 -1.36
N ASN A 110 17.99 -10.76 -0.38
CA ASN A 110 18.40 -9.54 0.31
C ASN A 110 18.52 -9.72 1.83
N MET A 111 18.95 -10.92 2.26
CA MET A 111 19.17 -11.24 3.66
C MET A 111 20.11 -10.24 4.34
N GLY A 112 19.76 -9.82 5.56
CA GLY A 112 20.47 -8.80 6.34
C GLY A 112 20.12 -7.36 5.98
N GLY A 113 19.42 -7.12 4.86
CA GLY A 113 18.91 -5.81 4.46
C GLY A 113 17.62 -5.43 5.17
N TYR A 114 16.86 -4.55 4.53
CA TYR A 114 15.59 -4.01 5.03
C TYR A 114 14.55 -3.98 3.92
N ILE A 115 13.28 -4.08 4.32
CA ILE A 115 12.12 -3.73 3.51
C ILE A 115 11.62 -2.39 4.00
N VAL A 116 11.55 -1.42 3.09
CA VAL A 116 10.90 -0.13 3.31
C VAL A 116 9.52 -0.19 2.69
N VAL A 117 8.50 0.13 3.48
CA VAL A 117 7.12 0.26 3.00
C VAL A 117 6.83 1.74 2.81
N MET A 118 6.45 2.10 1.59
CA MET A 118 6.08 3.45 1.22
C MET A 118 4.58 3.52 0.94
N TYR A 119 3.93 4.61 1.34
CA TYR A 119 2.55 4.92 1.01
C TYR A 119 2.43 6.33 0.44
N GLY A 120 1.98 6.45 -0.82
CA GLY A 120 1.90 7.76 -1.48
C GLY A 120 3.25 8.48 -1.58
N GLY A 121 4.36 7.75 -1.64
CA GLY A 121 5.72 8.30 -1.73
C GLY A 121 6.40 8.60 -0.38
N GLU A 122 5.71 8.40 0.74
CA GLU A 122 6.26 8.59 2.08
C GLU A 122 6.59 7.24 2.74
N PRO A 123 7.73 7.10 3.46
CA PRO A 123 8.03 5.90 4.23
C PRO A 123 7.11 5.81 5.46
N ILE A 124 6.49 4.64 5.65
CA ILE A 124 5.50 4.42 6.73
C ILE A 124 5.81 3.22 7.62
N ALA A 125 6.68 2.32 7.16
CA ALA A 125 7.11 1.17 7.96
C ALA A 125 8.45 0.63 7.48
N LEU A 126 9.15 -0.04 8.39
CA LEU A 126 10.44 -0.66 8.17
C LEU A 126 10.46 -2.08 8.73
N ARG A 127 11.06 -3.02 8.00
CA ARG A 127 11.32 -4.38 8.48
C ARG A 127 12.72 -4.82 8.11
N LYS A 128 13.54 -5.21 9.09
CA LYS A 128 14.82 -5.90 8.80
C LYS A 128 14.54 -7.26 8.16
N ILE A 129 15.34 -7.68 7.18
CA ILE A 129 15.26 -9.01 6.58
C ILE A 129 16.21 -9.92 7.34
N ASP A 130 15.70 -10.61 8.36
CA ASP A 130 16.45 -11.57 9.18
C ASP A 130 16.15 -13.04 8.84
N SER A 131 15.18 -13.26 7.97
CA SER A 131 14.69 -14.58 7.57
C SER A 131 13.99 -14.49 6.21
N VAL A 132 13.89 -15.63 5.53
CA VAL A 132 13.09 -15.74 4.30
C VAL A 132 11.62 -15.86 4.69
N ILE A 133 10.80 -14.95 4.16
CA ILE A 133 9.36 -14.92 4.46
C ILE A 133 8.62 -15.65 3.33
N SER A 134 8.20 -16.88 3.60
CA SER A 134 7.63 -17.78 2.59
C SER A 134 6.13 -18.01 2.73
N ASP A 135 5.50 -17.60 3.83
CA ASP A 135 4.08 -17.76 4.12
C ASP A 135 3.20 -16.66 3.51
N GLY A 136 3.80 -15.50 3.20
CA GLY A 136 3.11 -14.32 2.67
C GLY A 136 2.63 -13.35 3.75
N ALA A 137 3.04 -13.54 5.01
CA ALA A 137 2.72 -12.65 6.12
C ALA A 137 3.93 -11.75 6.44
N LEU A 138 3.84 -10.48 6.09
CA LEU A 138 4.89 -9.50 6.38
C LEU A 138 4.47 -8.61 7.55
N PHE A 139 5.12 -8.76 8.70
CA PHE A 139 5.06 -7.77 9.77
C PHE A 139 6.14 -6.70 9.56
N ALA A 140 5.76 -5.43 9.56
CA ALA A 140 6.69 -4.30 9.49
C ALA A 140 6.39 -3.28 10.59
N HIS A 141 7.44 -2.78 11.24
CA HIS A 141 7.32 -1.82 12.32
C HIS A 141 6.86 -0.48 11.76
N ILE A 142 5.84 0.11 12.38
CA ILE A 142 5.31 1.43 12.03
C ILE A 142 6.39 2.50 12.22
N GLU A 143 6.56 3.31 11.19
CA GLU A 143 7.44 4.46 11.15
C GLU A 143 6.57 5.64 10.70
N ILE A 144 5.72 6.13 11.60
CA ILE A 144 4.84 7.29 11.39
C ILE A 144 5.17 8.33 12.47
N PRO A 145 5.18 9.64 12.15
CA PRO A 145 5.41 10.69 13.14
C PRO A 145 4.55 10.55 14.40
N LYS A 146 5.14 10.86 15.58
CA LYS A 146 4.50 10.72 16.90
C LYS A 146 3.20 11.49 17.08
N ASP A 147 3.06 12.59 16.35
CA ASP A 147 1.91 13.49 16.36
C ASP A 147 0.75 12.99 15.49
N ARG A 148 0.95 11.94 14.69
CA ARG A 148 -0.09 11.36 13.83
C ARG A 148 -0.85 10.26 14.56
N ASP A 149 -2.17 10.26 14.38
CA ASP A 149 -3.04 9.20 14.87
C ASP A 149 -2.90 7.93 14.00
N VAL A 150 -2.27 6.91 14.58
CA VAL A 150 -1.99 5.63 13.92
C VAL A 150 -3.28 4.90 13.51
N ALA A 151 -4.35 5.01 14.30
CA ALA A 151 -5.61 4.33 14.01
C ALA A 151 -6.28 4.95 12.78
N LYS A 152 -6.35 6.29 12.71
CA LYS A 152 -6.86 6.99 11.53
C LYS A 152 -6.03 6.69 10.28
N PHE A 153 -4.71 6.68 10.42
CA PHE A 153 -3.83 6.36 9.29
C PHE A 153 -4.02 4.92 8.80
N TYR A 154 -4.21 3.97 9.72
CA TYR A 154 -4.55 2.59 9.37
C TYR A 154 -5.88 2.50 8.61
N GLU A 155 -6.92 3.22 9.03
CA GLU A 155 -8.21 3.23 8.32
C GLU A 155 -8.08 3.74 6.89
N GLU A 156 -7.31 4.82 6.67
CA GLU A 156 -7.00 5.33 5.33
C GLU A 156 -6.26 4.28 4.49
N LEU A 157 -5.28 3.61 5.09
CA LEU A 157 -4.47 2.60 4.41
C LEU A 157 -5.28 1.37 4.03
N SER A 158 -6.13 0.88 4.94
CA SER A 158 -7.00 -0.28 4.69
C SER A 158 -7.97 -0.01 3.54
N LYS A 159 -8.62 1.16 3.54
CA LYS A 159 -9.53 1.56 2.46
C LYS A 159 -8.85 1.55 1.09
N SER A 160 -7.62 2.04 1.00
CA SER A 160 -6.84 2.03 -0.26
C SER A 160 -6.62 0.60 -0.79
N VAL A 161 -6.30 -0.36 0.08
CA VAL A 161 -6.15 -1.76 -0.33
C VAL A 161 -7.47 -2.34 -0.81
N ASP A 162 -8.55 -2.09 -0.08
CA ASP A 162 -9.89 -2.58 -0.43
C ASP A 162 -10.34 -2.06 -1.80
N THR A 163 -10.14 -0.76 -2.07
CA THR A 163 -10.43 -0.15 -3.38
C THR A 163 -9.65 -0.82 -4.52
N VAL A 164 -8.37 -1.13 -4.31
CA VAL A 164 -7.55 -1.80 -5.35
C VAL A 164 -8.01 -3.25 -5.59
N GLU A 165 -8.41 -3.97 -4.54
CA GLU A 165 -8.97 -5.32 -4.69
C GLU A 165 -10.34 -5.31 -5.37
N GLU A 166 -11.20 -4.32 -5.13
CA GLU A 166 -12.46 -4.14 -5.86
C GLU A 166 -12.24 -3.90 -7.36
N ILE A 167 -11.33 -2.99 -7.71
CA ILE A 167 -10.98 -2.69 -9.12
C ILE A 167 -10.49 -3.95 -9.85
N LYS A 168 -9.76 -4.83 -9.16
CA LYS A 168 -9.32 -6.11 -9.73
C LYS A 168 -10.46 -7.08 -9.96
N LYS A 169 -11.42 -7.15 -9.03
CA LYS A 169 -12.63 -8.00 -9.18
C LYS A 169 -13.48 -7.52 -10.35
N GLU A 170 -13.75 -6.22 -10.45
CA GLU A 170 -14.48 -5.60 -11.56
C GLU A 170 -13.84 -5.94 -12.92
N LYS A 171 -12.49 -5.86 -13.02
CA LYS A 171 -11.76 -6.25 -14.24
C LYS A 171 -11.88 -7.74 -14.58
N ASN A 172 -11.84 -8.61 -13.57
CA ASN A 172 -11.94 -10.05 -13.77
C ASN A 172 -13.37 -10.49 -14.13
N GLU A 173 -14.39 -9.82 -13.60
CA GLU A 173 -15.80 -10.10 -13.92
C GLU A 173 -16.19 -9.53 -15.29
N GLY A 174 -15.75 -8.31 -15.64
CA GLY A 174 -15.92 -7.74 -16.98
C GLY A 174 -15.19 -8.50 -18.09
N SER A 175 -14.17 -9.29 -17.74
CA SER A 175 -13.44 -10.18 -18.65
C SER A 175 -14.20 -11.47 -19.00
N THR A 176 -15.33 -11.77 -18.35
CA THR A 176 -16.12 -12.99 -18.63
C THR A 176 -17.10 -12.85 -19.80
N LEU A 177 -17.14 -11.69 -20.45
CA LEU A 177 -17.87 -11.45 -21.70
C LEU A 177 -16.90 -11.17 -22.87
N SER A 178 -16.19 -12.20 -23.32
CA SER A 178 -15.86 -12.41 -24.75
C SER A 178 -15.08 -13.72 -24.90
N TRP A 179 -15.77 -14.77 -25.33
CA TRP A 179 -15.65 -15.45 -26.63
C TRP A 179 -16.65 -16.61 -26.65
#